data_AF-A0A511Z9T9-F1
#
_entry.id   AF-A0A511Z9T9-F1
#
_cell.length_a   1.000
_cell.length_b   1.000
_cell.length_c   1.000
_cell.angle_alpha   90.00
_cell.angle_beta   90.00
_cell.angle_gamma   90.00
#
_symmetry.space_group_name_H-M   'P 1'
#
loop_
_entity.id
_entity.type
_entity.pdbx_description
1 polymer ?
#
loop_
_entity_poly.entity_id
_entity_poly.type
_entity_poly.pdbx_seq_one_letter_code
_entity_poly.pdbx_strand_id
1 'polypeptide(L)' 'MLEFMTGVLFITILSSVLSLLLPEDMEMEFLPIIKIAMGIWIIHSITAFFGHSLF' A
#
# COMPACT_ATOMS: atom_id res chain seq x y z
N MET A 1 7.47 10.41 -8.69
CA MET A 1 7.86 10.55 -7.26
C MET A 1 6.68 11.01 -6.40
N LEU A 2 5.98 12.09 -6.76
CA LEU A 2 4.77 12.54 -6.06
C LEU A 2 3.71 11.44 -5.95
N GLU A 3 3.37 10.79 -7.08
CA GLU A 3 2.39 9.70 -7.13
C GLU A 3 2.75 8.53 -6.20
N PHE A 4 4.03 8.16 -6.16
CA PHE A 4 4.53 7.12 -5.25
C PHE A 4 4.26 7.49 -3.78
N MET A 5 4.63 8.70 -3.37
CA MET A 5 4.40 9.18 -2.01
C MET A 5 2.90 9.29 -1.68
N THR A 6 2.08 9.72 -2.63
CA THR A 6 0.62 9.79 -2.47
C THR A 6 0.02 8.41 -2.25
N GLY A 7 0.46 7.38 -2.98
CA GLY A 7 -0.03 6.02 -2.77
C GLY A 7 0.43 5.41 -1.44
N VAL A 8 1.68 5.67 -1.04
CA VAL A 8 2.15 5.27 0.31
C VAL A 8 1.28 5.92 1.38
N LEU A 9 1.00 7.22 1.26
CA LEU A 9 0.14 7.95 2.19
C LEU A 9 -1.26 7.34 2.28
N PHE A 10 -1.90 7.02 1.15
CA PHE A 10 -3.23 6.41 1.16
C PHE A 10 -3.25 5.01 1.79
N ILE A 11 -2.24 4.18 1.51
CA ILE A 11 -2.13 2.85 2.12
C ILE A 11 -1.92 2.97 3.63
N THR A 12 -1.10 3.93 4.09
CA THR A 12 -0.91 4.20 5.51
C THR A 12 -2.20 4.66 6.18
N ILE A 13 -2.92 5.64 5.59
CA ILE A 13 -4.20 6.12 6.14
C ILE A 13 -5.21 4.98 6.21
N LEU A 14 -5.34 4.19 5.15
CA LEU A 14 -6.24 3.05 5.13
C LEU A 14 -5.90 2.03 6.22
N SER A 15 -4.61 1.71 6.39
CA SER A 15 -4.13 0.83 7.45
C SER A 15 -4.46 1.39 8.84
N SER A 16 -4.25 2.69 9.07
CA SER A 16 -4.57 3.32 10.35
C SER A 16 -6.06 3.34 10.65
N VAL A 17 -6.90 3.58 9.63
CA VAL A 17 -8.36 3.51 9.75
C VAL A 17 -8.80 2.08 10.07
N LEU A 18 -8.21 1.08 9.40
CA LEU A 18 -8.50 -0.33 9.68
C LEU A 18 -8.10 -0.72 11.11
N SER A 19 -6.92 -0.34 11.60
CA SER A 19 -6.53 -0.60 13.00
C SER A 19 -7.41 0.10 14.04
N LEU A 20 -8.05 1.22 13.69
CA LEU A 20 -9.00 1.89 14.59
C LEU A 20 -10.39 1.25 14.60
N LEU A 21 -10.79 0.63 13.48
CA LEU A 21 -12.13 0.06 13.29
C LEU A 21 -12.19 -1.44 13.57
N LEU A 22 -11.09 -2.16 13.40
CA LEU A 22 -11.03 -3.60 13.57
C LEU A 22 -10.78 -3.98 15.04
N PRO A 23 -11.45 -5.02 15.55
CA PRO A 23 -11.07 -5.67 16.80
C PRO A 23 -9.62 -6.18 16.72
N GLU A 24 -8.91 -6.18 17.86
CA GLU A 24 -7.51 -6.66 17.95
C GLU A 24 -7.34 -8.09 17.38
N ASP A 25 -8.35 -8.92 17.58
CA ASP A 25 -8.44 -10.29 17.10
C ASP A 25 -8.51 -10.40 15.57
N MET A 26 -8.96 -9.35 14.86
CA MET A 26 -8.97 -9.29 13.40
C MET A 26 -7.71 -8.67 12.81
N GLU A 27 -6.86 -8.00 13.60
CA GLU A 27 -5.63 -7.37 13.08
C GLU A 27 -4.68 -8.40 12.46
N MET A 28 -4.57 -9.58 13.07
CA MET A 28 -3.71 -10.65 12.55
C MET A 28 -4.16 -11.19 11.19
N GLU A 29 -5.46 -11.14 10.89
CA GLU A 29 -6.01 -11.57 9.60
C GLU A 29 -5.89 -10.49 8.52
N PHE A 30 -5.94 -9.22 8.91
CA PHE A 30 -5.85 -8.07 8.00
C PHE A 30 -4.42 -7.61 7.69
N LEU A 31 -3.48 -7.82 8.61
CA LEU A 31 -2.07 -7.47 8.41
C LEU A 31 -1.45 -8.05 7.13
N PRO A 32 -1.70 -9.33 6.76
CA PRO A 32 -1.24 -9.89 5.49
C PRO A 32 -1.79 -9.15 4.27
N ILE A 33 -3.06 -8.74 4.31
CA ILE A 33 -3.73 -8.04 3.19
C ILE A 33 -3.09 -6.67 2.97
N ILE A 34 -2.84 -5.93 4.06
CA ILE A 34 -2.17 -4.62 4.01
C ILE A 34 -0.76 -4.75 3.44
N LYS A 35 0.00 -5.78 3.86
CA LYS A 35 1.34 -6.06 3.32
C LYS A 35 1.31 -6.38 1.82
N ILE A 36 0.33 -7.15 1.36
CA ILE A 36 0.14 -7.46 -0.06
C ILE A 36 -0.18 -6.19 -0.84
N ALA A 37 -1.12 -5.37 -0.37
CA ALA A 37 -1.48 -4.10 -1.01
C ALA A 37 -0.26 -3.17 -1.15
N MET A 38 0.55 -3.06 -0.08
CA MET A 38 1.80 -2.30 -0.09
C MET A 38 2.80 -2.87 -1.12
N GLY A 39 2.97 -4.19 -1.17
CA GLY A 39 3.86 -4.86 -2.12
C GLY A 39 3.45 -4.65 -3.58
N ILE A 40 2.16 -4.79 -3.89
CA ILE A 40 1.61 -4.53 -5.22
C ILE A 40 1.85 -3.08 -5.62
N TRP A 41 1.62 -2.13 -4.71
CA TRP A 41 1.85 -0.72 -4.98
C TRP A 41 3.32 -0.40 -5.29
N ILE A 42 4.26 -1.00 -4.55
CA ILE A 42 5.69 -0.87 -4.79
C ILE A 42 6.05 -1.42 -6.17
N ILE A 43 5.61 -2.64 -6.51
CA ILE A 43 5.88 -3.24 -7.82
C ILE A 43 5.30 -2.37 -8.93
N HIS A 44 4.05 -1.95 -8.81
CA HIS A 44 3.40 -1.06 -9.78
C HIS A 44 4.21 0.22 -9.98
N SER A 45 4.63 0.87 -8.88
CA SER A 45 5.40 2.10 -8.92
C SER A 45 6.76 1.91 -9.58
N ILE A 46 7.44 0.79 -9.33
CA ILE A 46 8.70 0.42 -9.99
C ILE A 46 8.43 0.23 -11.50
N THR A 47 7.40 -0.55 -11.87
CA THR A 47 7.08 -0.77 -13.28
C THR A 47 6.66 0.49 -14.02
N ALA A 48 5.96 1.43 -13.38
CA ALA A 48 5.61 2.71 -13.96
C ALA A 48 6.84 3.62 -14.13
N PHE A 49 7.75 3.61 -13.14
CA PHE A 49 8.99 4.38 -13.19
C PHE A 49 9.95 3.87 -14.27
N PHE A 50 10.16 2.56 -14.36
CA PHE A 50 11.03 1.96 -15.38
C PHE A 50 10.36 1.81 -16.74
N GLY A 51 9.04 1.62 -16.79
CA GLY A 51 8.26 1.50 -18.03
C GLY A 51 8.25 2.80 -18.85
N HIS A 52 8.27 3.96 -18.20
CA HIS A 52 8.45 5.25 -18.87
C HIS A 52 9.86 5.49 -19.44
N SER A 53 10.87 4.67 -19.07
CA SER A 53 12.22 4.78 -19.65
C SER A 53 12.41 3.97 -20.93
N LEU A 54 11.44 3.11 -21.28
CA LEU A 54 11.49 2.20 -22.43
C LEU A 54 10.63 2.65 -23.63
N PHE A 55 9.98 3.82 -23.55
CA PHE A 55 9.23 4.44 -24.64
C PHE A 55 9.56 5.93 -24.77
#